data_AF-A0A7K6NQJ1-F1
#
_entry.id   AF-A0A7K6NQJ1-F1
#
_cell.length_a   1.000
_cell.length_b   1.000
_cell.length_c   1.000
_cell.angle_alpha   90.00
_cell.angle_beta   90.00
_cell.angle_gamma   90.00
#
_symmetry.space_group_name_H-M   'P 1'
#
loop_
_entity.id
_entity.type
_entity.pdbx_description
1 polymer ?
#
loop_
_entity_poly.entity_id
_entity_poly.type
_entity_poly.pdbx_seq_one_letter_code
_entity_poly.pdbx_strand_id
1 'polypeptide(L)' 'ERPGMLDFKGKAKWDAWYALKGMSKEDAMKAYIAKVEELKAKYGI' A
#
# COMPACT_ATOMS: atom_id res chain seq x y z
N GLU A 1 -5.50 -0.19 -16.56
CA GLU A 1 -4.21 0.27 -17.13
C GLU A 1 -3.58 1.29 -16.19
N ARG A 2 -2.28 1.57 -16.29
CA ARG A 2 -1.61 2.55 -15.43
C ARG A 2 -2.15 3.97 -15.71
N PRO A 3 -2.55 4.77 -14.69
CA PRO A 3 -3.08 6.11 -14.91
C PRO A 3 -2.11 7.07 -15.60
N GLY A 4 -2.67 8.05 -16.32
CA GLY A 4 -1.92 9.04 -17.09
C GLY A 4 -1.06 9.95 -16.22
N MET A 5 -0.06 10.60 -16.83
CA MET A 5 0.98 11.37 -16.13
C MET A 5 0.47 12.51 -15.24
N LEU A 6 -0.69 13.10 -15.56
CA LEU A 6 -1.30 14.19 -14.81
C LEU A 6 -2.22 13.70 -13.67
N ASP A 7 -2.59 12.42 -13.66
CA ASP A 7 -3.29 11.80 -12.52
C ASP A 7 -2.26 11.31 -11.49
N PHE A 8 -1.70 12.25 -10.73
CA PHE A 8 -0.68 11.95 -9.74
C PHE A 8 -1.16 10.98 -8.66
N LYS A 9 -2.42 11.10 -8.22
CA LYS A 9 -2.99 10.24 -7.17
C LYS A 9 -3.23 8.82 -7.69
N GLY A 10 -3.86 8.69 -8.86
CA GLY A 10 -4.08 7.38 -9.48
C GLY A 10 -2.77 6.69 -9.79
N LYS A 11 -1.80 7.41 -10.36
CA LYS A 11 -0.47 6.88 -10.67
C LYS A 11 0.24 6.39 -9.42
N ALA A 12 0.26 7.17 -8.33
CA ALA A 12 0.91 6.78 -7.08
C ALA A 12 0.27 5.53 -6.45
N LYS A 13 -1.07 5.47 -6.43
CA LYS A 13 -1.79 4.28 -5.94
C LYS A 13 -1.50 3.04 -6.78
N TRP A 14 -1.55 3.20 -8.10
CA TRP A 14 -1.30 2.09 -9.03
C TRP A 14 0.14 1.59 -8.91
N ASP A 15 1.13 2.49 -8.89
CA ASP A 15 2.54 2.14 -8.76
C ASP A 15 2.81 1.44 -7.42
N ALA A 16 2.24 1.94 -6.31
CA ALA A 16 2.39 1.33 -4.98
C ALA A 16 1.79 -0.08 -4.91
N TRP A 17 0.62 -0.30 -5.50
CA TRP A 17 0.04 -1.64 -5.59
C TRP A 17 0.87 -2.54 -6.52
N TYR A 18 1.22 -2.07 -7.71
CA TYR A 18 1.97 -2.86 -8.68
C TYR A 18 3.33 -3.33 -8.14
N ALA A 19 3.98 -2.53 -7.29
CA ALA A 19 5.22 -2.91 -6.60
C ALA A 19 5.09 -4.15 -5.70
N LEU A 20 3.87 -4.46 -5.24
CA LEU A 20 3.56 -5.64 -4.40
C LEU A 20 3.06 -6.84 -5.23
N LYS A 21 3.11 -6.77 -6.55
CA LYS A 21 2.68 -7.86 -7.43
C LYS A 21 3.47 -9.13 -7.14
N GLY A 22 2.77 -10.25 -6.94
CA GLY A 22 3.37 -11.56 -6.62
C GLY A 22 3.43 -11.86 -5.12
N MET A 23 3.11 -10.89 -4.25
CA MET A 23 2.93 -11.14 -2.83
C MET A 23 1.74 -12.07 -2.57
N SER A 24 1.89 -13.02 -1.66
CA SER A 24 0.77 -13.87 -1.24
C SER A 24 -0.27 -13.04 -0.48
N LYS A 25 -1.52 -13.54 -0.43
CA LYS A 25 -2.57 -12.85 0.34
C LYS A 25 -2.23 -12.86 1.82
N GLU A 26 -1.70 -13.98 2.32
CA GLU A 26 -1.28 -14.18 3.70
C GLU A 26 -0.21 -13.17 4.11
N ASP A 27 0.81 -12.98 3.27
CA ASP A 27 1.88 -12.03 3.56
C ASP A 27 1.37 -10.58 3.47
N ALA A 28 0.50 -10.26 2.50
CA ALA A 28 -0.10 -8.93 2.37
C ALA A 28 -0.92 -8.57 3.61
N MET A 29 -1.70 -9.51 4.15
CA MET A 29 -2.46 -9.32 5.39
C MET A 29 -1.55 -9.10 6.59
N LYS A 30 -0.49 -9.90 6.75
CA LYS A 30 0.47 -9.73 7.85
C LYS A 30 1.16 -8.37 7.80
N ALA A 31 1.62 -7.95 6.62
CA ALA A 31 2.26 -6.66 6.42
C ALA A 31 1.31 -5.49 6.71
N TYR A 32 0.04 -5.61 6.31
CA TYR A 32 -0.99 -4.61 6.60
C TYR A 32 -1.21 -4.45 8.11
N ILE A 33 -1.41 -5.55 8.83
CA ILE A 33 -1.61 -5.54 10.29
C ILE A 33 -0.41 -4.90 10.99
N ALA A 34 0.80 -5.33 10.65
CA ALA A 34 2.03 -4.78 11.22
C ALA A 34 2.13 -3.26 10.99
N LYS A 35 1.77 -2.79 9.78
CA LYS A 35 1.81 -1.36 9.47
C LYS A 35 0.78 -0.56 10.26
N VAL A 36 -0.43 -1.08 10.42
CA VAL A 36 -1.48 -0.40 11.21
C VAL A 36 -1.04 -0.26 12.67
N GLU A 37 -0.47 -1.31 13.27
CA GLU A 37 0.02 -1.24 14.66
C GLU A 37 1.17 -0.24 14.82
N GLU A 38 2.10 -0.16 13.86
CA GLU A 38 3.13 0.88 13.82
C GLU A 38 2.51 2.29 13.79
N LEU A 39 1.49 2.50 12.94
CA LEU A 39 0.84 3.80 12.80
C LEU A 39 0.05 4.19 14.05
N LYS A 40 -0.63 3.25 14.69
CA LYS A 40 -1.29 3.46 16.00
C LYS A 40 -0.27 3.90 17.05
N ALA A 41 0.85 3.18 17.18
CA ALA A 41 1.90 3.52 18.13
C ALA A 41 2.52 4.89 17.84
N LYS A 42 2.68 5.25 16.56
CA LYS A 42 3.30 6.51 16.14
C LYS A 42 2.42 7.73 16.36
N TYR A 43 1.12 7.63 16.07
CA TYR A 43 0.22 8.79 16.06
C TYR A 43 -0.74 8.84 17.24
N GLY A 44 -0.81 7.79 18.06
CA GLY A 44 -1.66 7.72 19.24
C GLY A 44 -3.14 7.60 18.89
N ILE A 45 -3.65 6.37 18.95
CA ILE A 45 -5.08 6.05 19.00
C ILE A 45 -5.31 5.22 20.27
#